data_AF-A0A3F3IXX9-F1
#
_entry.id   AF-A0A3F3IXX9-F1
#
_cell.length_a   1.000
_cell.length_b   1.000
_cell.length_c   1.000
_cell.angle_alpha   90.00
_cell.angle_beta   90.00
_cell.angle_gamma   90.00
#
_symmetry.space_group_name_H-M   'P 1'
#
loop_
_entity.id
_entity.type
_entity.pdbx_description
1 polymer ?
#
loop_
_entity_poly.entity_id
_entity_poly.type
_entity_poly.pdbx_seq_one_letter_code
_entity_poly.pdbx_strand_id
1 'polypeptide(L)'
;MNFSNTKKDGLTKKCLVRAFKVNTASTDILFDQILKSKSFKVDTVIKISTKKHLMLKAFETDNNCHYLHVALYNPKAQVSITPLKKAASDLLDVENLDDLHAFLIVKDNRIASLMQISTNWCEVKIAKIFKEFGISVTPTAILQKNVIKKIKDDKLKALHLNIDVEESDFVKTPGLLASIFQKEPKVKAKGISGHLTINAKGNAELAQSIENDPANWVDDLDSDFYIETKKGDKFYGDDLKLTKTYFTVPYGSKSINAKYAKEILGDFVAKEL
;
A
#
# COMPACT_ATOMS: atom_id res chain seq x y z
N MET A 1 -24.67 -2.36 -10.85
CA MET A 1 -23.54 -2.03 -9.96
C MET A 1 -22.71 -0.95 -10.64
N ASN A 2 -22.19 0.02 -9.89
CA ASN A 2 -21.39 1.13 -10.44
C ASN A 2 -19.92 0.75 -10.63
N PHE A 3 -19.61 -0.54 -10.58
CA PHE A 3 -18.28 -1.09 -10.76
C PHE A 3 -18.35 -2.49 -11.39
N SER A 4 -17.21 -2.98 -11.87
CA SER A 4 -17.03 -4.29 -12.49
C SER A 4 -15.64 -4.84 -12.19
N ASN A 5 -15.48 -6.16 -12.15
CA ASN A 5 -14.17 -6.81 -12.01
C ASN A 5 -13.37 -6.80 -13.33
N THR A 6 -14.04 -6.54 -14.45
CA THR A 6 -13.45 -6.40 -15.78
C THR A 6 -13.76 -5.04 -16.37
N LYS A 7 -12.87 -4.53 -17.22
CA LYS A 7 -13.08 -3.27 -17.94
C LYS A 7 -14.27 -3.41 -18.88
N LYS A 8 -15.17 -2.44 -18.84
CA LYS A 8 -16.38 -2.37 -19.69
C LYS A 8 -16.59 -0.95 -20.17
N ASP A 9 -17.40 -0.77 -21.20
CA ASP A 9 -17.78 0.56 -21.67
C ASP A 9 -18.45 1.36 -20.54
N GLY A 10 -18.00 2.61 -20.35
CA GLY A 10 -18.40 3.47 -19.23
C GLY A 10 -17.74 3.17 -17.88
N LEU A 11 -17.14 1.99 -17.68
CA LEU A 11 -16.39 1.61 -16.47
C LEU A 11 -14.90 1.45 -16.80
N THR A 12 -14.22 2.58 -16.97
CA THR A 12 -12.84 2.62 -17.49
C THR A 12 -11.81 2.94 -16.42
N LYS A 13 -12.21 3.54 -15.29
CA LYS A 13 -11.29 3.92 -14.23
C LYS A 13 -10.92 2.70 -13.40
N LYS A 14 -9.67 2.24 -13.58
CA LYS A 14 -9.07 1.17 -12.79
C LYS A 14 -8.87 1.63 -11.34
N CYS A 15 -9.33 0.81 -10.40
CA CYS A 15 -9.16 0.97 -8.97
C CYS A 15 -8.56 -0.30 -8.41
N LEU A 16 -7.63 -0.16 -7.46
CA LEU A 16 -6.99 -1.29 -6.81
C LEU A 16 -7.35 -1.27 -5.33
N VAL A 17 -8.02 -2.32 -4.88
CA VAL A 17 -8.27 -2.56 -3.47
C VAL A 17 -7.16 -3.46 -2.93
N ARG A 18 -6.64 -3.11 -1.76
CA ARG A 18 -5.61 -3.87 -1.04
C ARG A 18 -6.07 -4.17 0.37
N ALA A 19 -5.73 -5.34 0.87
CA ALA A 19 -6.06 -5.76 2.23
C ALA A 19 -4.84 -5.78 3.15
N PHE A 20 -5.05 -5.32 4.38
CA PHE A 20 -4.03 -5.29 5.42
C PHE A 20 -4.56 -5.90 6.71
N LYS A 21 -3.69 -6.55 7.47
CA LYS A 21 -3.88 -6.93 8.88
C LYS A 21 -3.10 -5.95 9.75
N VAL A 22 -3.62 -5.66 10.94
CA VAL A 22 -2.97 -4.82 11.95
C VAL A 22 -2.98 -5.51 13.30
N ASN A 23 -2.25 -4.96 14.28
CA ASN A 23 -2.26 -5.41 15.67
C ASN A 23 -2.01 -6.93 15.84
N THR A 24 -1.21 -7.53 14.96
CA THR A 24 -0.96 -8.99 14.96
C THR A 24 -0.22 -9.49 16.20
N ALA A 25 0.45 -8.59 16.93
CA ALA A 25 1.16 -8.87 18.18
C ALA A 25 0.41 -8.42 19.44
N SER A 26 -0.83 -7.94 19.32
CA SER A 26 -1.66 -7.44 20.43
C SER A 26 -3.04 -8.11 20.44
N THR A 27 -3.68 -8.17 21.61
CA THR A 27 -5.09 -8.53 21.74
C THR A 27 -6.05 -7.38 21.41
N ASP A 28 -5.52 -6.17 21.20
CA ASP A 28 -6.32 -5.00 20.86
C ASP A 28 -6.97 -5.16 19.48
N ILE A 29 -8.26 -4.82 19.42
CA ILE A 29 -9.04 -4.83 18.18
C ILE A 29 -9.14 -3.40 17.66
N LEU A 30 -8.62 -3.14 16.46
CA LEU A 30 -8.62 -1.81 15.84
C LEU A 30 -10.04 -1.26 15.70
N PHE A 31 -11.01 -2.10 15.31
CA PHE A 31 -12.42 -1.72 15.27
C PHE A 31 -12.87 -1.12 16.62
N ASP A 32 -12.62 -1.80 17.75
CA ASP A 32 -13.00 -1.30 19.08
C ASP A 32 -12.24 -0.04 19.48
N GLN A 33 -10.97 0.09 19.09
CA GLN A 33 -10.17 1.29 19.34
C GLN A 33 -10.76 2.51 18.61
N ILE A 34 -11.20 2.35 17.36
CA ILE A 34 -11.87 3.40 16.59
C ILE A 34 -13.23 3.72 17.23
N LEU A 35 -14.03 2.71 17.56
CA LEU A 35 -15.36 2.88 18.16
C LEU A 35 -15.30 3.67 19.47
N LYS A 36 -14.28 3.43 20.31
CA LYS A 36 -14.07 4.14 21.58
C LYS A 36 -13.45 5.53 21.41
N SER A 37 -12.86 5.83 20.26
CA SER A 37 -12.17 7.08 19.99
C SER A 37 -13.13 8.21 19.66
N LYS A 38 -12.91 9.37 20.28
CA LYS A 38 -13.65 10.60 19.98
C LYS A 38 -13.02 11.43 18.85
N SER A 39 -11.88 10.97 18.30
CA SER A 39 -11.11 11.69 17.29
C SER A 39 -11.69 11.57 15.88
N PHE A 40 -12.49 10.54 15.60
CA PHE A 40 -13.08 10.29 14.29
C PHE A 40 -14.40 11.05 14.12
N LYS A 41 -14.30 12.35 13.82
CA LYS A 41 -15.46 13.20 13.52
C LYS A 41 -15.36 13.72 12.09
N VAL A 42 -16.45 13.58 11.33
CA VAL A 42 -16.54 14.10 9.97
C VAL A 42 -16.24 15.61 9.96
N ASP A 43 -15.58 16.06 8.90
CA ASP A 43 -15.09 17.42 8.68
C ASP A 43 -14.01 17.90 9.65
N THR A 44 -13.47 17.00 10.48
CA THR A 44 -12.27 17.31 11.28
C THR A 44 -11.08 17.50 10.36
N VAL A 45 -10.40 18.65 10.51
CA VAL A 45 -9.15 18.98 9.83
C VAL A 45 -7.99 18.91 10.83
N ILE A 46 -7.03 18.03 10.57
CA ILE A 46 -5.79 17.90 11.32
C ILE A 46 -4.66 18.54 10.51
N LYS A 47 -4.02 19.56 11.10
CA LYS A 47 -2.89 20.26 10.49
C LYS A 47 -1.59 19.49 10.75
N ILE A 48 -1.17 18.67 9.79
CA ILE A 48 0.12 17.94 9.86
C ILE A 48 1.29 18.91 9.67
N SER A 49 1.16 19.84 8.72
CA SER A 49 2.13 20.92 8.51
C SER A 49 1.45 22.14 7.85
N THR A 50 2.20 23.20 7.58
CA THR A 50 1.70 24.38 6.86
C THR A 50 1.24 24.08 5.43
N LYS A 51 1.74 23.01 4.82
CA LYS A 51 1.45 22.63 3.42
C LYS A 51 0.66 21.32 3.31
N LYS A 52 0.29 20.70 4.44
CA LYS A 52 -0.34 19.39 4.45
C LYS A 52 -1.36 19.28 5.55
N HIS A 53 -2.62 19.21 5.16
CA HIS A 53 -3.75 19.00 6.04
C HIS A 53 -4.39 17.64 5.76
N LEU A 54 -4.94 17.03 6.81
CA LEU A 54 -5.70 15.79 6.74
C LEU A 54 -7.14 16.08 7.13
N MET A 55 -8.10 15.66 6.31
CA MET A 55 -9.52 15.84 6.57
C MET A 55 -10.25 14.50 6.53
N LEU A 56 -11.08 14.23 7.55
CA LEU A 56 -12.02 13.12 7.54
C LEU A 56 -13.30 13.55 6.83
N LYS A 57 -13.42 13.21 5.54
CA LYS A 57 -14.57 13.60 4.69
C LYS A 57 -15.81 12.74 4.93
N ALA A 58 -15.67 11.50 5.38
CA ALA A 58 -16.78 10.65 5.79
C ALA A 58 -16.34 9.64 6.84
N PHE A 59 -17.25 9.35 7.77
CA PHE A 59 -17.10 8.32 8.78
C PHE A 59 -18.45 7.67 9.04
N GLU A 60 -18.53 6.36 8.86
CA GLU A 60 -19.77 5.61 9.05
C GLU A 60 -19.45 4.28 9.72
N THR A 61 -20.37 3.82 10.57
CA THR A 61 -20.27 2.51 11.23
C THR A 61 -21.50 1.71 10.88
N ASP A 62 -21.31 0.55 10.26
CA ASP A 62 -22.39 -0.37 9.90
C ASP A 62 -21.84 -1.80 9.80
N ASN A 63 -22.66 -2.80 10.13
CA ASN A 63 -22.32 -4.23 9.98
C ASN A 63 -20.93 -4.61 10.52
N ASN A 64 -20.58 -4.17 11.74
CA ASN A 64 -19.27 -4.36 12.37
C ASN A 64 -18.08 -3.88 11.51
N CYS A 65 -18.32 -2.86 10.68
CA CYS A 65 -17.32 -2.22 9.86
C CYS A 65 -17.32 -0.71 10.10
N HIS A 66 -16.14 -0.11 10.15
CA HIS A 66 -15.99 1.34 10.07
C HIS A 66 -15.55 1.72 8.66
N TYR A 67 -16.33 2.55 7.99
CA TYR A 67 -15.94 3.19 6.73
C TYR A 67 -15.33 4.57 7.02
N LEU A 68 -14.18 4.85 6.41
CA LEU A 68 -13.50 6.13 6.48
C LEU A 68 -13.19 6.64 5.08
N HIS A 69 -13.49 7.91 4.81
CA HIS A 69 -12.95 8.64 3.67
C HIS A 69 -12.06 9.76 4.18
N VAL A 70 -10.76 9.64 3.94
CA VAL A 70 -9.75 10.62 4.34
C VAL A 70 -9.18 11.30 3.10
N ALA A 71 -9.00 12.61 3.16
CA ALA A 71 -8.27 13.37 2.17
C ALA A 71 -7.00 13.99 2.80
N LEU A 72 -5.87 13.87 2.11
CA LEU A 72 -4.72 14.75 2.36
C LEU A 72 -4.70 15.80 1.26
N TYR A 73 -4.52 17.06 1.66
CA TYR A 73 -4.50 18.16 0.72
C TYR A 73 -3.53 19.26 1.15
N ASN A 74 -3.07 20.02 0.19
CA ASN A 74 -2.34 21.25 0.42
C ASN A 74 -3.33 22.43 0.39
N PRO A 75 -3.50 23.20 1.48
CA PRO A 75 -4.44 24.31 1.51
C PRO A 75 -4.10 25.40 0.48
N LYS A 76 -2.82 25.59 0.15
CA LYS A 76 -2.35 26.56 -0.84
C LYS A 76 -1.13 26.01 -1.59
N ALA A 77 -1.38 25.40 -2.73
CA ALA A 77 -0.36 24.79 -3.58
C ALA A 77 0.04 25.72 -4.73
N GLN A 78 1.29 25.60 -5.17
CA GLN A 78 1.76 26.14 -6.44
C GLN A 78 2.05 24.98 -7.36
N VAL A 79 1.31 24.89 -8.46
CA VAL A 79 1.45 23.82 -9.46
C VAL A 79 2.00 24.38 -10.74
N SER A 80 2.98 23.67 -11.29
CA SER A 80 3.55 24.03 -12.58
C SER A 80 2.53 23.83 -13.70
N ILE A 81 2.39 24.84 -14.54
CA ILE A 81 1.58 24.83 -15.75
C ILE A 81 2.47 25.20 -16.94
N THR A 82 2.14 24.69 -18.12
CA THR A 82 2.73 25.21 -19.36
C THR A 82 2.01 26.52 -19.69
N PRO A 83 2.66 27.69 -19.57
CA PRO A 83 1.99 28.95 -19.80
C PRO A 83 1.67 29.12 -21.28
N LEU A 84 0.48 29.65 -21.60
CA LEU A 84 0.06 29.95 -22.98
C LEU A 84 0.93 31.05 -23.64
N LYS A 85 1.63 31.86 -22.84
CA LYS A 85 2.52 32.93 -23.28
C LYS A 85 3.90 32.74 -22.65
N LYS A 86 4.97 32.89 -23.44
CA LYS A 86 6.37 32.72 -22.99
C LYS A 86 6.79 33.58 -21.79
N ALA A 87 6.11 34.69 -21.52
CA ALA A 87 6.43 35.62 -20.43
C ALA A 87 5.51 35.50 -19.20
N ALA A 88 4.55 34.58 -19.19
CA ALA A 88 3.69 34.36 -18.03
C ALA A 88 4.35 33.40 -17.03
N SER A 89 4.02 33.57 -15.73
CA SER A 89 4.47 32.64 -14.70
C SER A 89 4.04 31.21 -15.04
N ASP A 90 4.95 30.27 -14.80
CA ASP A 90 4.75 28.83 -14.96
C ASP A 90 4.16 28.18 -13.71
N LEU A 91 3.84 28.96 -12.67
CA LEU A 91 3.21 28.47 -11.44
C LEU A 91 1.81 29.05 -11.29
N LEU A 92 0.83 28.15 -11.09
CA LEU A 92 -0.55 28.50 -10.76
C LEU A 92 -0.80 28.24 -9.28
N ASP A 93 -1.31 29.24 -8.57
CA ASP A 93 -1.83 29.07 -7.22
C ASP A 93 -3.14 28.27 -7.27
N VAL A 94 -3.18 27.15 -6.56
CA VAL A 94 -4.35 26.29 -6.42
C VAL A 94 -4.66 26.10 -4.94
N GLU A 95 -5.90 26.45 -4.57
CA GLU A 95 -6.39 26.23 -3.21
C GLU A 95 -6.89 24.80 -3.03
N ASN A 96 -6.64 24.24 -1.85
CA ASN A 96 -7.12 22.93 -1.43
C ASN A 96 -6.82 21.79 -2.41
N LEU A 97 -5.59 21.73 -2.93
CA LEU A 97 -5.17 20.69 -3.85
C LEU A 97 -5.10 19.33 -3.14
N ASP A 98 -6.01 18.42 -3.47
CA ASP A 98 -6.01 17.05 -2.96
C ASP A 98 -4.77 16.27 -3.48
N ASP A 99 -3.97 15.73 -2.55
CA ASP A 99 -2.80 14.90 -2.81
C ASP A 99 -3.08 13.40 -2.65
N LEU A 100 -4.12 13.07 -1.86
CA LEU A 100 -4.55 11.69 -1.60
C LEU A 100 -6.04 11.68 -1.28
N HIS A 101 -6.75 10.72 -1.86
CA HIS A 101 -7.96 10.19 -1.23
C HIS A 101 -7.70 8.76 -0.79
N ALA A 102 -7.92 8.49 0.49
CA ALA A 102 -7.89 7.16 1.07
C ALA A 102 -9.31 6.77 1.51
N PHE A 103 -9.84 5.74 0.87
CA PHE A 103 -11.10 5.12 1.27
C PHE A 103 -10.77 3.81 1.98
N LEU A 104 -11.21 3.68 3.21
CA LEU A 104 -10.87 2.55 4.08
C LEU A 104 -12.15 1.91 4.62
N ILE A 105 -12.17 0.58 4.70
CA ILE A 105 -13.08 -0.15 5.60
C ILE A 105 -12.23 -0.90 6.61
N VAL A 106 -12.51 -0.69 7.89
CA VAL A 106 -11.94 -1.43 9.01
C VAL A 106 -12.96 -2.45 9.49
N LYS A 107 -12.54 -3.71 9.59
CA LYS A 107 -13.31 -4.84 10.13
C LYS A 107 -12.40 -5.63 11.05
N ASP A 108 -12.71 -5.68 12.35
CA ASP A 108 -11.84 -6.23 13.38
C ASP A 108 -10.41 -5.63 13.33
N ASN A 109 -9.40 -6.46 13.08
CA ASN A 109 -8.00 -6.10 12.87
C ASN A 109 -7.59 -6.12 11.39
N ARG A 110 -8.54 -5.95 10.48
CA ARG A 110 -8.32 -5.91 9.03
C ARG A 110 -8.72 -4.58 8.44
N ILE A 111 -7.99 -4.13 7.43
CA ILE A 111 -8.25 -2.89 6.71
C ILE A 111 -8.30 -3.22 5.21
N ALA A 112 -9.44 -2.97 4.57
CA ALA A 112 -9.53 -2.86 3.12
C ALA A 112 -9.29 -1.41 2.72
N SER A 113 -8.40 -1.18 1.75
CA SER A 113 -8.00 0.16 1.33
C SER A 113 -8.09 0.33 -0.18
N LEU A 114 -8.66 1.46 -0.60
CA LEU A 114 -8.67 1.95 -1.96
C LEU A 114 -8.14 3.39 -1.93
N MET A 115 -6.99 3.63 -2.58
CA MET A 115 -6.39 4.96 -2.66
C MET A 115 -6.49 5.53 -4.08
N GLN A 116 -6.62 6.85 -4.18
CA GLN A 116 -6.59 7.60 -5.45
C GLN A 116 -5.58 8.75 -5.36
N ILE A 117 -5.19 9.29 -6.51
CA ILE A 117 -4.15 10.34 -6.69
C ILE A 117 -2.74 9.82 -6.38
N SER A 118 -2.53 9.29 -5.18
CA SER A 118 -1.26 8.69 -4.75
C SER A 118 -1.50 7.28 -4.23
N THR A 119 -1.15 6.26 -5.02
CA THR A 119 -1.58 4.86 -4.80
C THR A 119 -0.50 3.93 -4.24
N ASN A 120 0.74 4.41 -4.11
CA ASN A 120 1.89 3.62 -3.64
C ASN A 120 2.03 3.75 -2.11
N TRP A 121 2.82 2.88 -1.48
CA TRP A 121 3.15 2.95 -0.04
C TRP A 121 1.90 3.02 0.86
N CYS A 122 0.94 2.11 0.63
CA CYS A 122 -0.38 2.17 1.26
C CYS A 122 -0.28 1.96 2.77
N GLU A 123 0.50 0.98 3.20
CA GLU A 123 0.80 0.64 4.59
C GLU A 123 1.37 1.83 5.36
N VAL A 124 2.37 2.54 4.80
CA VAL A 124 2.95 3.73 5.42
C VAL A 124 1.91 4.85 5.56
N LYS A 125 1.06 5.04 4.54
CA LYS A 125 0.01 6.06 4.56
C LYS A 125 -1.09 5.73 5.56
N ILE A 126 -1.54 4.48 5.62
CA ILE A 126 -2.55 4.02 6.59
C ILE A 126 -2.02 4.23 8.01
N ALA A 127 -0.79 3.79 8.30
CA ALA A 127 -0.18 3.97 9.62
C ALA A 127 -0.14 5.45 10.03
N LYS A 128 0.28 6.33 9.12
CA LYS A 128 0.30 7.79 9.36
C LYS A 128 -1.10 8.34 9.61
N ILE A 129 -2.09 7.98 8.78
CA ILE A 129 -3.48 8.45 8.94
C ILE A 129 -4.02 8.08 10.32
N PHE A 130 -3.92 6.81 10.73
CA PHE A 130 -4.41 6.38 12.05
C PHE A 130 -3.66 7.06 13.20
N LYS A 131 -2.34 7.28 13.05
CA LYS A 131 -1.53 7.99 14.03
C LYS A 131 -2.01 9.43 14.25
N GLU A 132 -2.41 10.14 13.19
CA GLU A 132 -3.01 11.48 13.32
C GLU A 132 -4.32 11.46 14.13
N PHE A 133 -5.07 10.36 14.10
CA PHE A 133 -6.26 10.16 14.94
C PHE A 133 -5.94 9.58 16.34
N GLY A 134 -4.66 9.44 16.68
CA GLY A 134 -4.20 8.94 17.99
C GLY A 134 -4.14 7.42 18.12
N ILE A 135 -4.26 6.66 17.02
CA ILE A 135 -4.17 5.20 17.02
C ILE A 135 -2.89 4.76 16.31
N SER A 136 -2.02 4.03 17.00
CA SER A 136 -0.82 3.45 16.39
C SER A 136 -1.14 2.09 15.81
N VAL A 137 -0.90 1.91 14.51
CA VAL A 137 -1.05 0.63 13.82
C VAL A 137 0.17 0.35 12.96
N THR A 138 0.48 -0.93 12.78
CA THR A 138 1.47 -1.43 11.82
C THR A 138 0.73 -2.26 10.78
N PRO A 139 0.31 -1.67 9.65
CA PRO A 139 -0.38 -2.41 8.59
C PRO A 139 0.59 -3.34 7.88
N THR A 140 0.22 -4.61 7.81
CA THR A 140 0.93 -5.65 7.08
C THR A 140 0.01 -6.19 6.00
N ALA A 141 0.49 -6.44 4.78
CA ALA A 141 -0.38 -6.95 3.73
C ALA A 141 -0.97 -8.33 4.11
N ILE A 142 -2.25 -8.54 3.82
CA ILE A 142 -2.82 -9.90 3.85
C ILE A 142 -2.34 -10.61 2.59
N LEU A 143 -1.95 -11.88 2.70
CA LEU A 143 -1.40 -12.62 1.57
C LEU A 143 -2.44 -13.43 0.82
N GLN A 144 -2.18 -13.61 -0.46
CA GLN A 144 -3.07 -14.27 -1.39
C GLN A 144 -2.93 -15.80 -1.28
N LYS A 145 -3.89 -16.45 -0.61
CA LYS A 145 -3.78 -17.85 -0.13
C LYS A 145 -3.49 -18.87 -1.24
N ASN A 146 -4.08 -18.71 -2.42
CA ASN A 146 -3.86 -19.60 -3.57
C ASN A 146 -2.45 -19.47 -4.14
N VAL A 147 -1.86 -18.27 -4.17
CA VAL A 147 -0.48 -18.06 -4.60
C VAL A 147 0.48 -18.70 -3.59
N ILE A 148 0.25 -18.48 -2.30
CA ILE A 148 1.03 -19.10 -1.21
C ILE A 148 0.98 -20.63 -1.30
N LYS A 149 -0.21 -21.19 -1.49
CA LYS A 149 -0.38 -22.64 -1.69
C LYS A 149 0.39 -23.13 -2.92
N LYS A 150 0.31 -22.39 -4.03
CA LYS A 150 1.02 -22.75 -5.27
C LYS A 150 2.54 -22.74 -5.08
N ILE A 151 3.10 -21.78 -4.36
CA ILE A 151 4.53 -21.77 -4.00
C ILE A 151 4.90 -22.99 -3.14
N LYS A 152 4.06 -23.35 -2.17
CA LYS A 152 4.27 -24.54 -1.32
C LYS A 152 4.24 -25.85 -2.11
N ASP A 153 3.31 -25.97 -3.05
CA ASP A 153 3.08 -27.17 -3.86
C ASP A 153 4.14 -27.31 -4.96
N ASP A 154 4.45 -26.22 -5.68
CA ASP A 154 5.37 -26.22 -6.82
C ASP A 154 6.84 -26.11 -6.41
N LYS A 155 7.10 -25.80 -5.13
CA LYS A 155 8.41 -25.65 -4.51
C LYS A 155 9.25 -24.51 -5.07
N LEU A 156 10.14 -23.97 -4.24
CA LEU A 156 11.01 -22.88 -4.66
C LEU A 156 12.07 -23.39 -5.64
N LYS A 157 12.26 -22.66 -6.75
CA LYS A 157 13.43 -22.80 -7.63
C LYS A 157 14.46 -21.73 -7.31
N ALA A 158 14.03 -20.47 -7.29
CA ALA A 158 14.92 -19.34 -6.99
C ALA A 158 14.14 -18.16 -6.42
N LEU A 159 14.81 -17.40 -5.54
CA LEU A 159 14.41 -16.05 -5.15
C LEU A 159 15.24 -15.05 -5.96
N HIS A 160 14.57 -14.10 -6.59
CA HIS A 160 15.19 -13.06 -7.38
C HIS A 160 15.01 -11.71 -6.71
N LEU A 161 16.11 -11.01 -6.47
CA LEU A 161 16.16 -9.73 -5.78
C LEU A 161 16.81 -8.70 -6.70
N ASN A 162 16.11 -7.60 -6.95
CA ASN A 162 16.72 -6.42 -7.53
C ASN A 162 17.21 -5.57 -6.37
N ILE A 163 18.49 -5.23 -6.40
CA ILE A 163 19.15 -4.53 -5.31
C ILE A 163 19.68 -3.25 -5.90
N ASP A 164 19.26 -2.13 -5.32
CA ASP A 164 19.82 -0.82 -5.57
C ASP A 164 20.13 -0.21 -4.20
N VAL A 165 21.41 -0.18 -3.83
CA VAL A 165 21.85 0.36 -2.53
C VAL A 165 22.57 1.67 -2.75
N GLU A 166 22.01 2.75 -2.20
CA GLU A 166 22.64 4.06 -2.15
C GLU A 166 23.49 4.23 -0.88
N GLU A 167 24.45 5.15 -0.91
CA GLU A 167 25.37 5.41 0.22
C GLU A 167 24.62 5.73 1.53
N SER A 168 23.43 6.33 1.44
CA SER A 168 22.60 6.72 2.59
C SER A 168 21.92 5.54 3.31
N ASP A 169 21.87 4.36 2.71
CA ASP A 169 21.13 3.21 3.26
C ASP A 169 21.93 2.45 4.33
N PHE A 170 23.24 2.65 4.41
CA PHE A 170 24.14 1.95 5.34
C PHE A 170 24.16 2.51 6.78
N VAL A 171 23.33 3.51 7.10
CA VAL A 171 23.32 4.19 8.43
C VAL A 171 22.44 3.46 9.46
N LYS A 172 21.66 2.45 9.06
CA LYS A 172 20.80 1.66 9.97
C LYS A 172 21.33 0.24 10.14
N THR A 173 21.13 -0.32 11.35
CA THR A 173 21.46 -1.71 11.67
C THR A 173 20.88 -2.64 10.60
N PRO A 174 21.72 -3.44 9.91
CA PRO A 174 21.31 -4.17 8.72
C PRO A 174 20.28 -5.27 9.04
N GLY A 175 19.21 -5.35 8.24
CA GLY A 175 18.31 -6.50 8.20
C GLY A 175 18.98 -7.74 7.56
N LEU A 176 18.27 -8.87 7.50
CA LEU A 176 18.80 -10.17 7.04
C LEU A 176 19.52 -10.10 5.68
N LEU A 177 19.00 -9.33 4.72
CA LEU A 177 19.64 -9.11 3.43
C LEU A 177 20.91 -8.26 3.48
N ALA A 178 20.93 -7.20 4.30
CA ALA A 178 22.07 -6.30 4.39
C ALA A 178 23.29 -6.99 5.05
N SER A 179 23.05 -8.08 5.82
CA SER A 179 24.12 -8.97 6.32
C SER A 179 24.84 -9.77 5.22
N ILE A 180 24.22 -9.93 4.05
CA ILE A 180 24.79 -10.64 2.88
C ILE A 180 25.86 -9.77 2.19
N PHE A 181 25.77 -8.44 2.31
CA PHE A 181 26.66 -7.46 1.69
C PHE A 181 27.75 -7.02 2.67
N GLN A 182 28.65 -7.93 3.07
CA GLN A 182 29.75 -7.69 4.03
C GLN A 182 30.82 -6.66 3.58
N LYS A 183 30.64 -5.92 2.49
CA LYS A 183 31.58 -4.87 2.07
C LYS A 183 30.83 -3.58 1.75
N GLU A 184 30.80 -2.70 2.75
CA GLU A 184 30.41 -1.31 2.60
C GLU A 184 31.19 -0.66 1.44
N PRO A 185 30.51 0.00 0.48
CA PRO A 185 31.19 0.79 -0.53
C PRO A 185 31.93 1.96 0.15
N LYS A 186 33.15 2.27 -0.31
CA LYS A 186 33.89 3.43 0.19
C LYS A 186 33.09 4.70 -0.11
N VAL A 187 33.16 5.67 0.81
CA VAL A 187 32.62 7.04 0.64
C VAL A 187 32.97 7.58 -0.76
N LYS A 188 31.95 7.98 -1.55
CA LYS A 188 32.00 8.41 -2.97
C LYS A 188 32.14 7.31 -4.05
N ALA A 189 31.95 6.04 -3.75
CA ALA A 189 31.81 5.00 -4.78
C ALA A 189 30.39 4.99 -5.38
N LYS A 190 30.25 4.58 -6.66
CA LYS A 190 28.92 4.27 -7.23
C LYS A 190 28.25 3.20 -6.35
N GLY A 191 26.97 3.38 -6.02
CA GLY A 191 26.18 2.43 -5.25
C GLY A 191 26.21 1.01 -5.83
N ILE A 192 25.83 0.02 -5.03
CA ILE A 192 25.77 -1.38 -5.48
C ILE A 192 24.39 -1.61 -6.09
N SER A 193 24.33 -1.59 -7.42
CA SER A 193 23.14 -1.99 -8.18
C SER A 193 23.37 -3.37 -8.81
N GLY A 194 22.47 -4.33 -8.62
CA GLY A 194 22.61 -5.66 -9.19
C GLY A 194 21.38 -6.55 -9.03
N HIS A 195 21.36 -7.65 -9.79
CA HIS A 195 20.35 -8.69 -9.66
C HIS A 195 20.96 -9.88 -8.92
N LEU A 196 20.41 -10.20 -7.74
CA LEU A 196 20.80 -11.35 -6.95
C LEU A 196 19.78 -12.48 -7.15
N THR A 197 20.24 -13.59 -7.72
CA THR A 197 19.45 -14.82 -7.81
C THR A 197 19.95 -15.81 -6.77
N ILE A 198 19.10 -16.15 -5.80
CA ILE A 198 19.40 -17.16 -4.79
C ILE A 198 18.69 -18.46 -5.17
N ASN A 199 19.47 -19.42 -5.67
CA ASN A 199 18.95 -20.73 -6.09
C ASN A 199 18.68 -21.64 -4.88
N ALA A 200 17.52 -22.32 -4.89
CA ALA A 200 17.11 -23.25 -3.84
C ALA A 200 18.07 -24.45 -3.71
N LYS A 201 18.69 -24.91 -4.81
CA LYS A 201 19.63 -26.04 -4.81
C LYS A 201 20.89 -25.79 -3.96
N GLY A 202 21.33 -24.53 -3.86
CA GLY A 202 22.47 -24.14 -3.05
C GLY A 202 22.10 -23.65 -1.64
N ASN A 203 20.81 -23.48 -1.35
CA ASN A 203 20.31 -22.83 -0.14
C ASN A 203 19.02 -23.51 0.35
N ALA A 204 19.12 -24.76 0.80
CA ALA A 204 17.96 -25.57 1.17
C ALA A 204 17.17 -25.00 2.36
N GLU A 205 17.86 -24.43 3.36
CA GLU A 205 17.24 -23.80 4.53
C GLU A 205 16.44 -22.54 4.15
N LEU A 206 17.00 -21.71 3.26
CA LEU A 206 16.31 -20.56 2.69
C LEU A 206 15.05 -21.00 1.94
N ALA A 207 15.16 -22.02 1.11
CA ALA A 207 14.04 -22.56 0.36
C ALA A 207 12.93 -23.06 1.30
N GLN A 208 13.28 -23.78 2.36
CA GLN A 208 12.33 -24.19 3.39
C GLN A 208 11.71 -23.00 4.13
N SER A 209 12.47 -21.96 4.44
CA SER A 209 11.96 -20.74 5.08
C SER A 209 10.89 -20.06 4.22
N ILE A 210 11.20 -19.82 2.94
CA ILE A 210 10.27 -19.21 1.99
C ILE A 210 9.05 -20.12 1.75
N GLU A 211 9.24 -21.44 1.65
CA GLU A 211 8.14 -22.38 1.44
C GLU A 211 7.24 -22.47 2.68
N ASN A 212 7.78 -22.52 3.89
CA ASN A 212 7.00 -22.69 5.11
C ASN A 212 6.28 -21.40 5.52
N ASP A 213 6.99 -20.27 5.44
CA ASP A 213 6.51 -18.95 5.83
C ASP A 213 6.87 -17.86 4.81
N PRO A 214 6.20 -17.84 3.64
CA PRO A 214 6.44 -16.79 2.65
C PRO A 214 6.04 -15.39 3.14
N ALA A 215 5.31 -15.28 4.26
CA ALA A 215 4.83 -14.00 4.76
C ALA A 215 5.97 -13.10 5.25
N ASN A 216 6.88 -13.66 6.04
CA ASN A 216 8.02 -12.92 6.56
C ASN A 216 8.88 -12.35 5.41
N TRP A 217 9.01 -13.11 4.32
CA TRP A 217 9.78 -12.69 3.14
C TRP A 217 9.10 -11.55 2.36
N VAL A 218 7.77 -11.55 2.26
CA VAL A 218 7.04 -10.45 1.59
C VAL A 218 7.18 -9.15 2.38
N ASP A 219 7.15 -9.23 3.70
CA ASP A 219 7.24 -8.08 4.59
C ASP A 219 8.66 -7.47 4.59
N ASP A 220 9.71 -8.30 4.44
CA ASP A 220 11.11 -7.87 4.46
C ASP A 220 11.64 -7.34 3.11
N LEU A 221 11.09 -7.78 1.97
CA LEU A 221 11.68 -7.58 0.64
C LEU A 221 11.00 -6.50 -0.24
N ASP A 222 9.81 -6.06 0.14
CA ASP A 222 8.99 -5.06 -0.57
C ASP A 222 8.89 -5.25 -2.11
N SER A 223 8.93 -4.20 -2.95
CA SER A 223 8.56 -4.26 -4.38
C SER A 223 9.64 -4.82 -5.32
N ASP A 224 10.83 -5.13 -4.81
CA ASP A 224 12.01 -5.42 -5.63
C ASP A 224 12.42 -6.90 -5.59
N PHE A 225 11.44 -7.80 -5.53
CA PHE A 225 11.67 -9.23 -5.63
C PHE A 225 10.60 -10.00 -6.41
N TYR A 226 10.98 -11.18 -6.90
CA TYR A 226 10.04 -12.20 -7.33
C TYR A 226 10.50 -13.62 -6.96
N ILE A 227 9.53 -14.50 -6.76
CA ILE A 227 9.72 -15.93 -6.48
C ILE A 227 9.52 -16.72 -7.77
N GLU A 228 10.49 -17.56 -8.14
CA GLU A 228 10.35 -18.54 -9.22
C GLU A 228 10.17 -19.95 -8.64
N THR A 229 9.14 -20.66 -9.08
CA THR A 229 8.87 -22.05 -8.65
C THR A 229 9.58 -23.08 -9.54
N LYS A 230 9.66 -24.35 -9.11
CA LYS A 230 10.26 -25.41 -9.94
C LYS A 230 9.48 -25.69 -11.23
N LYS A 231 8.19 -25.35 -11.27
CA LYS A 231 7.37 -25.43 -12.49
C LYS A 231 7.49 -24.22 -13.41
N GLY A 232 8.28 -23.21 -13.04
CA GLY A 232 8.58 -22.03 -13.86
C GLY A 232 7.62 -20.85 -13.68
N ASP A 233 6.62 -20.96 -12.79
CA ASP A 233 5.77 -19.83 -12.43
C ASP A 233 6.57 -18.77 -11.65
N LYS A 234 6.29 -17.49 -11.94
CA LYS A 234 6.91 -16.33 -11.30
C LYS A 234 5.85 -15.53 -10.55
N PHE A 235 6.12 -15.20 -9.29
CA PHE A 235 5.26 -14.38 -8.44
C PHE A 235 6.02 -13.17 -7.94
N TYR A 236 5.58 -11.98 -8.32
CA TYR A 236 6.15 -10.71 -7.85
C TYR A 236 5.57 -10.34 -6.49
N GLY A 237 6.22 -9.42 -5.76
CA GLY A 237 5.76 -8.97 -4.43
C GLY A 237 4.28 -8.58 -4.37
N ASP A 238 3.74 -7.95 -5.41
CA ASP A 238 2.33 -7.56 -5.49
C ASP A 238 1.38 -8.74 -5.77
N ASP A 239 1.83 -9.81 -6.45
CA ASP A 239 1.03 -11.02 -6.68
C ASP A 239 0.81 -11.82 -5.38
N LEU A 240 1.72 -11.65 -4.42
CA LEU A 240 1.67 -12.30 -3.11
C LEU A 240 0.67 -11.60 -2.18
N LYS A 241 0.34 -10.33 -2.44
CA LYS A 241 -0.56 -9.51 -1.63
C LYS A 241 -2.01 -9.71 -2.09
N LEU A 242 -2.94 -9.81 -1.13
CA LEU A 242 -4.38 -9.89 -1.39
C LEU A 242 -4.85 -8.54 -1.94
N THR A 243 -4.89 -8.47 -3.27
CA THR A 243 -5.31 -7.30 -4.02
C THR A 243 -6.38 -7.67 -5.04
N LYS A 244 -7.25 -6.72 -5.36
CA LYS A 244 -8.29 -6.93 -6.38
C LYS A 244 -8.49 -5.67 -7.20
N THR A 245 -8.48 -5.87 -8.52
CA THR A 245 -8.74 -4.80 -9.47
C THR A 245 -10.24 -4.68 -9.71
N TYR A 246 -10.73 -3.45 -9.61
CA TYR A 246 -12.08 -3.06 -9.98
C TYR A 246 -12.03 -1.96 -11.04
N PHE A 247 -13.09 -1.83 -11.81
CA PHE A 247 -13.27 -0.78 -12.80
C PHE A 247 -14.58 -0.04 -12.50
N THR A 248 -14.54 1.29 -12.49
CA THR A 248 -15.70 2.14 -12.20
C THR A 248 -15.73 3.36 -13.11
N VAL A 249 -16.75 4.19 -12.95
CA VAL A 249 -16.92 5.45 -13.68
C VAL A 249 -15.85 6.44 -13.20
N PRO A 250 -15.09 7.08 -14.12
CA PRO A 250 -14.15 8.12 -13.74
C PRO A 250 -14.86 9.33 -13.11
N TYR A 251 -14.22 9.96 -12.12
CA TYR A 251 -14.66 11.23 -11.56
C TYR A 251 -13.51 12.23 -11.61
N GLY A 252 -13.64 13.23 -12.47
CA GLY A 252 -12.51 14.09 -12.87
C GLY A 252 -11.38 13.29 -13.54
N SER A 253 -10.17 13.84 -13.52
CA SER A 253 -9.02 13.22 -14.19
C SER A 253 -8.35 12.11 -13.38
N LYS A 254 -8.38 12.20 -12.04
CA LYS A 254 -7.56 11.34 -11.16
C LYS A 254 -8.35 10.51 -10.14
N SER A 255 -9.64 10.75 -9.92
CA SER A 255 -10.39 10.19 -8.79
C SER A 255 -11.62 9.38 -9.23
N ILE A 256 -12.38 8.91 -8.22
CA ILE A 256 -13.68 8.24 -8.34
C ILE A 256 -14.68 8.85 -7.36
N ASN A 257 -15.97 8.63 -7.58
CA ASN A 257 -16.99 9.05 -6.64
C ASN A 257 -16.86 8.25 -5.32
N ALA A 258 -16.97 8.93 -4.18
CA ALA A 258 -16.87 8.31 -2.85
C ALA A 258 -17.90 7.19 -2.64
N LYS A 259 -19.12 7.34 -3.17
CA LYS A 259 -20.15 6.30 -3.14
C LYS A 259 -19.67 5.01 -3.80
N TYR A 260 -19.04 5.12 -4.98
CA TYR A 260 -18.55 3.94 -5.70
C TYR A 260 -17.34 3.31 -5.02
N ALA A 261 -16.48 4.12 -4.39
CA ALA A 261 -15.38 3.61 -3.57
C ALA A 261 -15.89 2.77 -2.39
N LYS A 262 -16.94 3.26 -1.70
CA LYS A 262 -17.59 2.53 -0.60
C LYS A 262 -18.25 1.23 -1.08
N GLU A 263 -18.99 1.27 -2.19
CA GLU A 263 -19.59 0.07 -2.81
C GLU A 263 -18.54 -0.99 -3.17
N ILE A 264 -17.41 -0.57 -3.78
CA ILE A 264 -16.29 -1.46 -4.13
C ILE A 264 -15.66 -2.07 -2.88
N LEU A 265 -15.39 -1.27 -1.84
CA LEU A 265 -14.81 -1.76 -0.60
C LEU A 265 -15.76 -2.73 0.12
N GLY A 266 -17.07 -2.44 0.13
CA GLY A 266 -18.07 -3.34 0.69
C GLY A 266 -18.11 -4.69 -0.01
N ASP A 267 -18.08 -4.70 -1.35
CA ASP A 267 -17.99 -5.93 -2.15
C ASP A 267 -16.73 -6.75 -1.83
N PHE A 268 -15.59 -6.05 -1.71
CA PHE A 268 -14.31 -6.69 -1.38
C PHE A 268 -14.34 -7.31 0.02
N VAL A 269 -14.79 -6.55 1.03
CA VAL A 269 -14.89 -7.03 2.41
C VAL A 269 -15.80 -8.25 2.48
N ALA A 270 -16.97 -8.22 1.84
CA ALA A 270 -17.92 -9.33 1.87
C ALA A 270 -17.38 -10.63 1.24
N LYS A 271 -16.48 -10.53 0.26
CA LYS A 271 -15.96 -11.68 -0.50
C LYS A 271 -14.61 -12.18 0.01
N GLU A 272 -13.79 -11.30 0.55
CA GLU A 272 -12.37 -11.57 0.80
C GLU A 272 -11.97 -11.47 2.29
N LEU A 273 -12.72 -10.76 3.16
CA LEU A 273 -12.34 -10.47 4.57
C LEU A 273 -13.32 -10.95 5.64
#